data_AF-A0A7C4YAR2-F1
#
_entry.id   AF-A0A7C4YAR2-F1
#
_cell.length_a   1.000
_cell.length_b   1.000
_cell.length_c   1.000
_cell.angle_alpha   90.00
_cell.angle_beta   90.00
_cell.angle_gamma   90.00
#
_symmetry.space_group_name_H-M   'P 1'
#
loop_
_entity.id
_entity.type
_entity.pdbx_description
1 polymer ?
#
loop_
_entity_poly.entity_id
_entity_poly.type
_entity_poly.pdbx_seq_one_letter_code
_entity_poly.pdbx_strand_id
1 'polypeptide(L)' 'MAELHGLRKCTILRRVNRFVVECLEGGQTIELHLRNTGRLSGLLVSGSKALYKP' A
#
# COMPACT_ATOMS: atom_id res chain seq x y z
N MET A 1 -11.19 -3.44 -18.99
CA MET A 1 -11.13 -3.21 -17.51
C MET A 1 -10.05 -4.14 -16.98
N ALA A 2 -9.11 -3.66 -16.17
CA ALA A 2 -8.03 -4.53 -15.66
C ALA A 2 -8.61 -5.56 -14.69
N GLU A 3 -8.33 -6.84 -14.93
CA GLU A 3 -8.66 -7.92 -14.00
C GLU A 3 -7.86 -7.78 -12.70
N LEU A 4 -8.55 -7.78 -11.55
CA LEU A 4 -7.95 -7.66 -10.21
C LEU A 4 -7.36 -8.99 -9.70
N HIS A 5 -7.18 -10.00 -10.56
CA HIS A 5 -6.70 -11.31 -10.17
C HIS A 5 -5.29 -11.24 -9.56
N GLY A 6 -5.14 -11.88 -8.39
CA GLY A 6 -3.85 -11.97 -7.68
C GLY A 6 -3.47 -10.74 -6.86
N LEU A 7 -4.36 -9.75 -6.71
CA LEU A 7 -4.14 -8.65 -5.77
C LEU A 7 -4.57 -9.05 -4.35
N ARG A 8 -3.74 -8.69 -3.37
CA ARG A 8 -4.01 -8.86 -1.94
C ARG A 8 -4.37 -7.54 -1.29
N LYS A 9 -5.15 -7.61 -0.21
CA LYS A 9 -5.61 -6.44 0.55
C LYS A 9 -4.70 -6.19 1.74
N CYS A 10 -4.36 -4.92 1.97
CA CYS A 10 -3.65 -4.49 3.17
C CYS A 10 -4.21 -3.15 3.69
N THR A 11 -3.77 -2.75 4.87
CA THR A 11 -4.13 -1.45 5.48
C THR A 11 -2.89 -0.58 5.57
N ILE A 12 -2.93 0.64 5.04
CA ILE A 12 -1.79 1.57 5.08
C ILE A 12 -1.54 1.98 6.53
N LEU A 13 -0.30 1.89 6.99
CA LEU A 13 0.11 2.39 8.30
C LEU A 13 0.78 3.76 8.15
N ARG A 14 1.86 3.84 7.36
CA ARG A 14 2.61 5.08 7.10
C ARG A 14 3.47 4.98 5.84
N ARG A 15 3.81 6.13 5.26
CA ARG A 15 4.83 6.22 4.20
C ARG A 15 6.21 6.29 4.86
N VAL A 16 7.09 5.32 4.57
CA VAL A 16 8.45 5.28 5.10
C VAL A 16 9.35 6.25 4.33
N ASN A 17 9.27 6.20 2.99
CA ASN A 17 9.99 7.11 2.11
C ASN A 17 9.26 7.24 0.77
N ARG A 18 9.88 7.88 -0.23
CA ARG A 18 9.22 8.12 -1.52
C ARG A 18 8.83 6.84 -2.27
N PHE A 19 9.49 5.71 -1.98
CA PHE A 19 9.34 4.42 -2.64
C PHE A 19 8.78 3.32 -1.74
N VAL A 20 8.67 3.53 -0.43
CA VAL A 20 8.27 2.49 0.53
C VAL A 20 7.11 2.95 1.39
N VAL A 21 6.09 2.09 1.50
CA VAL A 21 4.96 2.23 2.42
C VAL A 21 4.91 1.01 3.33
N GLU A 22 4.63 1.25 4.60
CA GLU A 22 4.41 0.21 5.60
C GLU A 22 2.90 -0.06 5.69
N CYS A 23 2.51 -1.32 5.64
CA CYS A 23 1.12 -1.77 5.63
C CYS A 23 0.89 -2.94 6.59
N LEU A 24 -0.34 -3.14 7.02
CA LEU A 24 -0.79 -4.29 7.81
C LEU A 24 -1.53 -5.30 6.90
N GLU A 25 -1.04 -6.53 6.85
CA GLU A 25 -1.70 -7.69 6.22
C GLU A 25 -1.76 -8.84 7.22
N GLY A 26 -2.95 -9.41 7.47
CA GLY A 26 -3.06 -10.60 8.33
C GLY A 26 -2.52 -10.45 9.76
N GLY A 27 -2.46 -9.21 10.28
CA GLY A 27 -1.88 -8.92 11.59
C GLY A 27 -0.35 -8.73 11.59
N GLN A 28 0.29 -8.87 10.43
CA GLN A 28 1.72 -8.63 10.25
C GLN A 28 1.97 -7.31 9.52
N THR A 29 3.01 -6.61 9.96
CA THR A 29 3.53 -5.44 9.27
C THR A 29 4.40 -5.88 8.09
N ILE A 30 4.08 -5.35 6.91
CA ILE A 30 4.83 -5.59 5.68
C ILE A 30 5.25 -4.26 5.05
N GLU A 31 6.37 -4.27 4.33
CA GLU A 31 6.81 -3.16 3.49
C GLU A 31 6.45 -3.41 2.03
N LEU A 32 5.92 -2.39 1.37
CA LEU A 32 5.52 -2.44 -0.03
C LEU A 32 6.15 -1.30 -0.81
N HIS A 33 6.53 -1.61 -2.06
CA HIS A 33 7.09 -0.63 -2.97
C HIS A 33 6.00 0.22 -3.64
N LEU A 34 6.14 1.54 -3.53
CA LEU A 34 5.36 2.52 -4.26
C LEU A 34 5.99 2.77 -5.62
N ARG A 35 5.23 2.51 -6.68
CA ARG A 35 5.61 2.82 -8.08
C ARG A 35 5.28 4.25 -8.50
N ASN A 36 5.02 5.14 -7.55
CA ASN A 36 4.66 6.52 -7.79
C ASN A 36 5.48 7.44 -6.86
N THR A 37 6.23 8.36 -7.48
CA THR A 37 7.15 9.28 -6.79
C THR A 37 6.44 10.51 -6.21
N GLY A 38 5.17 10.74 -6.56
CA GLY A 38 4.37 11.86 -6.09
C GLY A 38 4.02 11.79 -4.59
N ARG A 39 3.39 12.84 -4.08
CA ARG A 39 3.05 12.95 -2.65
C ARG A 39 1.93 12.00 -2.22
N LEU A 40 0.95 11.75 -3.10
CA LEU A 40 -0.19 10.85 -2.85
C LEU A 40 -0.94 11.17 -1.54
N SER A 41 -1.02 12.45 -1.17
CA SER A 41 -1.49 12.90 0.15
C SER A 41 -2.92 12.50 0.51
N GLY A 42 -3.77 12.20 -0.49
CA GLY A 42 -5.13 11.70 -0.30
C GLY A 42 -5.27 10.17 -0.43
N LEU A 43 -4.20 9.45 -0.77
CA LEU A 43 -4.23 8.00 -1.00
C LEU A 43 -3.40 7.24 0.05
N LEU A 44 -2.25 7.79 0.46
CA LEU A 44 -1.40 7.22 1.51
C LEU A 44 -1.80 7.70 2.90
N VAL A 45 -3.07 7.54 3.23
CA VAL A 45 -3.63 7.92 4.54
C VAL A 45 -3.61 6.71 5.45
N SER A 46 -3.16 6.89 6.70
CA SER A 46 -3.14 5.82 7.70
C SER A 46 -4.55 5.26 7.91
N GLY A 47 -4.68 3.94 7.99
CA GLY A 47 -5.96 3.23 8.10
C GLY A 47 -6.67 2.96 6.77
N SER A 48 -6.23 3.58 5.66
CA SER A 48 -6.83 3.33 4.35
C SER A 48 -6.57 1.92 3.84
N LYS A 49 -7.56 1.34 3.15
CA LYS A 49 -7.40 0.04 2.48
C LYS A 49 -6.67 0.22 1.16
N ALA A 50 -5.72 -0.67 0.89
CA ALA A 50 -4.96 -0.71 -0.34
C ALA A 50 -4.95 -2.12 -0.93
N LEU A 51 -4.57 -2.19 -2.20
CA LEU A 51 -4.33 -3.43 -2.92
C LEU A 51 -2.87 -3.47 -3.35
N TYR A 52 -2.25 -4.64 -3.26
CA TYR A 52 -0.90 -4.85 -3.76
C TYR A 52 -0.77 -6.20 -4.46
N LYS A 53 0.24 -6.32 -5.31
CA LYS A 53 0.65 -7.59 -5.91
C LYS A 53 1.88 -8.08 -5.14
N PRO A 54 1.86 -9.30 -4.58
CA PRO A 54 3.02 -9.87 -3.89
C PRO A 54 4.21 -10.08 -4.84
#